data_AF-D7AY54-F1
#
_entry.id   AF-D7AY54-F1
#
_cell.length_a   1.000
_cell.length_b   1.000
_cell.length_c   1.000
_cell.angle_alpha   90.00
_cell.angle_beta   90.00
_cell.angle_gamma   90.00
#
_symmetry.space_group_name_H-M   'P 1'
#
loop_
_entity.id
_entity.type
_entity.pdbx_description
1 polymer ?
#
loop_
_entity_poly.entity_id
_entity_poly.type
_entity_poly.pdbx_seq_one_letter_code
_entity_poly.pdbx_strand_id
1 'polypeptide(L)'
;MALVRRGSRRITVDGTGYRWRVRRRPTYAQGLCESPMTFAVELAEEPGQTLVVATRHPHPGSWLSVAPPVPVTPGVVSTAIRNALAQGWSPASPGSAHHTKL
;
A
#
# COMPACT_ATOMS: atom_id res chain seq x y z
N MET A 1 4.01 -13.06 3.72
CA MET A 1 2.53 -12.92 3.87
C MET A 1 2.01 -12.44 2.53
N ALA A 2 0.95 -13.05 1.99
CA ALA A 2 0.34 -12.60 0.75
C ALA A 2 -0.92 -11.76 1.02
N LEU A 3 -1.22 -10.78 0.17
CA LEU A 3 -2.43 -9.98 0.28
C LEU A 3 -3.66 -10.85 0.04
N VAL A 4 -4.71 -10.61 0.81
CA VAL A 4 -6.02 -11.23 0.56
C VAL A 4 -6.56 -10.73 -0.78
N ARG A 5 -6.93 -11.66 -1.68
CA ARG A 5 -7.48 -11.35 -3.03
C ARG A 5 -8.72 -10.46 -2.98
N ARG A 6 -9.57 -10.71 -1.99
CA ARG A 6 -10.78 -9.92 -1.75
C ARG A 6 -10.43 -8.48 -1.36
N GLY A 7 -10.90 -7.52 -2.16
CA GLY A 7 -10.69 -6.09 -1.94
C GLY A 7 -9.31 -5.58 -2.33
N SER A 8 -8.46 -6.42 -2.95
CA SER A 8 -7.29 -5.94 -3.68
C SER A 8 -7.67 -5.52 -5.10
N ARG A 9 -6.93 -4.55 -5.63
CA ARG A 9 -7.05 -4.03 -7.00
C ARG A 9 -5.81 -4.43 -7.79
N ARG A 10 -5.96 -4.68 -9.10
CA ARG A 10 -4.83 -4.93 -10.00
C ARG A 10 -4.36 -3.62 -10.65
N ILE A 11 -3.08 -3.54 -10.96
CA ILE A 11 -2.46 -2.46 -11.74
C ILE A 11 -1.25 -3.01 -12.48
N THR A 12 -1.02 -2.56 -13.71
CA THR A 12 0.22 -2.85 -14.45
C THR A 12 1.11 -1.62 -14.38
N VAL A 13 2.35 -1.79 -13.96
CA VAL A 13 3.38 -0.73 -13.90
C VAL A 13 4.59 -1.24 -14.66
N ASP A 14 5.01 -0.51 -15.69
CA ASP A 14 6.17 -0.85 -16.52
C ASP A 14 6.14 -2.31 -17.04
N GLY A 15 4.97 -2.75 -17.49
CA GLY A 15 4.74 -4.11 -17.99
C GLY A 15 4.59 -5.20 -16.92
N THR A 16 4.83 -4.87 -15.64
CA THR A 16 4.72 -5.83 -14.52
C THR A 16 3.36 -5.72 -13.83
N GLY A 17 2.70 -6.87 -13.65
CA GLY A 17 1.41 -6.96 -12.98
C GLY A 17 1.54 -6.95 -11.45
N TYR A 18 0.92 -5.96 -10.82
CA TYR A 18 0.86 -5.82 -9.37
C TYR A 18 -0.58 -5.90 -8.88
N ARG A 19 -0.70 -6.20 -7.59
CA ARG A 19 -1.93 -6.08 -6.83
C ARG A 19 -1.69 -5.25 -5.59
N TRP A 20 -2.66 -4.42 -5.26
CA TRP A 20 -2.53 -3.50 -4.14
C TRP A 20 -3.84 -3.37 -3.36
N ARG A 21 -3.73 -2.95 -2.11
CA ARG A 21 -4.87 -2.85 -1.21
C ARG A 21 -4.64 -1.82 -0.11
N VAL A 22 -5.65 -0.98 0.12
CA VAL A 22 -5.84 -0.23 1.36
C VAL A 22 -6.65 -1.10 2.33
N ARG A 23 -6.27 -1.15 3.61
CA ARG A 23 -7.04 -1.88 4.62
C ARG A 23 -8.44 -1.24 4.75
N ARG A 24 -9.47 -2.06 4.96
CA ARG A 24 -10.85 -1.54 5.13
C ARG A 24 -11.06 -0.91 6.52
N ARG A 25 -10.57 -1.57 7.56
CA ARG A 25 -10.64 -1.09 8.96
C ARG A 25 -9.30 -0.46 9.34
N PRO A 26 -9.28 0.69 10.03
CA PRO A 26 -8.03 1.24 10.55
C PRO A 26 -7.41 0.27 11.56
N THR A 27 -6.09 0.30 11.69
CA THR A 27 -5.46 -0.19 12.93
C THR A 27 -5.86 0.72 14.10
N TYR A 28 -5.60 0.31 15.33
CA TYR A 28 -5.91 1.15 16.49
C TYR A 28 -5.22 2.53 16.40
N ALA A 29 -3.91 2.54 16.13
CA ALA A 29 -3.14 3.78 15.92
C ALA A 29 -3.66 4.61 14.73
N GLN A 30 -4.14 3.99 13.64
CA GLN A 30 -4.78 4.73 12.54
C GLN A 30 -6.14 5.31 12.94
N GLY A 31 -6.87 4.64 13.83
CA GLY A 31 -8.14 5.08 14.39
C GLY A 31 -7.99 6.36 15.24
N LEU A 32 -6.87 6.46 15.96
CA LEU A 32 -6.50 7.61 16.77
C LEU A 32 -5.71 8.69 16.00
N CYS A 33 -5.54 8.57 14.69
CA CYS A 33 -4.66 9.45 13.88
C CYS A 33 -3.17 9.45 14.29
N GLU A 34 -2.71 8.52 15.12
CA GLU A 34 -1.29 8.38 15.53
C GLU A 34 -0.41 7.77 14.42
N SER A 35 -1.03 7.14 13.42
CA SER A 35 -0.32 6.65 12.24
C SER A 35 -1.12 6.93 10.98
N PRO A 36 -0.44 7.21 9.85
CA PRO A 36 -1.13 7.49 8.61
C PRO A 36 -1.75 6.23 8.00
N MET A 37 -2.63 6.45 7.04
CA MET A 37 -3.11 5.41 6.14
C MET A 37 -1.94 4.77 5.41
N THR A 38 -1.97 3.43 5.33
CA THR A 38 -1.04 2.66 4.52
C THR A 38 -1.78 1.85 3.47
N PHE A 39 -1.09 1.56 2.36
CA PHE A 39 -1.51 0.55 1.41
C PHE A 39 -0.37 -0.43 1.16
N ALA A 40 -0.74 -1.66 0.84
CA ALA A 40 0.21 -2.71 0.54
C ALA A 40 0.17 -3.06 -0.95
N VAL A 41 1.31 -3.46 -1.51
CA VAL A 41 1.49 -3.89 -2.89
C VAL A 41 2.31 -5.17 -2.92
N GLU A 42 1.97 -6.09 -3.80
CA GLU A 42 2.78 -7.27 -4.16
C GLU A 42 2.56 -7.62 -5.64
N LEU A 43 3.32 -8.58 -6.17
CA LEU A 43 3.09 -9.10 -7.53
C LEU A 43 1.71 -9.75 -7.64
N ALA A 44 1.06 -9.56 -8.80
CA ALA A 44 -0.31 -10.03 -9.01
C ALA A 44 -0.42 -11.56 -9.04
N GLU A 45 0.55 -12.22 -9.66
CA GLU A 45 0.50 -13.66 -9.97
C GLU A 45 1.35 -14.48 -8.99
N GLU A 46 2.59 -14.06 -8.75
CA GLU A 46 3.53 -14.75 -7.85
C GLU A 46 4.01 -13.82 -6.72
N PRO A 47 3.26 -13.69 -5.61
CA PRO A 47 3.64 -12.79 -4.53
C PRO A 47 4.96 -13.16 -3.87
N GLY A 48 5.96 -12.28 -3.95
CA GLY A 48 7.20 -12.32 -3.18
C GLY A 48 7.17 -11.34 -2.00
N GLN A 49 7.99 -10.29 -2.07
CA GLN A 49 8.11 -9.27 -1.02
C GLN A 49 6.98 -8.25 -1.10
N THR A 50 6.24 -8.06 0.00
CA THR A 50 5.21 -7.01 0.08
C THR A 50 5.85 -5.64 0.30
N LEU A 51 5.44 -4.64 -0.50
CA LEU A 51 5.69 -3.23 -0.23
C LEU A 51 4.56 -2.67 0.63
N VAL A 52 4.89 -1.98 1.72
CA VAL A 52 3.94 -1.23 2.55
C VAL A 52 4.29 0.25 2.46
N VAL A 53 3.38 1.03 1.89
CA VAL A 53 3.56 2.45 1.65
C VAL A 53 2.71 3.23 2.65
N ALA A 54 3.35 4.08 3.45
CA ALA A 54 2.66 5.05 4.29
C ALA A 54 2.37 6.32 3.50
N THR A 55 1.12 6.75 3.51
CA THR A 55 0.71 8.05 2.95
C THR A 55 0.93 9.18 3.96
N ARG A 56 0.64 10.42 3.57
CA ARG A 56 0.57 11.58 4.48
C ARG A 56 -0.83 11.83 5.05
N HIS A 57 -1.81 10.96 4.76
CA HIS A 57 -3.21 11.19 5.06
C HIS A 57 -3.70 10.23 6.16
N PRO A 58 -4.64 10.66 7.02
CA PRO A 58 -5.32 9.77 7.95
C PRO A 58 -6.06 8.64 7.23
N HIS A 59 -6.28 7.53 7.93
CA HIS A 59 -7.12 6.45 7.41
C HIS A 59 -8.58 6.91 7.29
N PRO A 60 -9.34 6.58 6.22
CA PRO A 60 -10.72 7.02 6.03
C PRO A 60 -11.69 6.61 7.16
N GLY A 61 -11.39 5.49 7.82
CA GLY A 61 -12.11 5.02 9.01
C GLY A 61 -11.57 5.54 10.34
N SER A 62 -10.70 6.55 10.34
CA SER A 62 -10.22 7.19 11.57
C SER A 62 -11.37 7.79 12.37
N TRP A 63 -11.28 7.72 13.70
CA TRP A 63 -12.30 8.24 14.61
C TRP A 63 -12.10 9.71 14.94
N LEU A 64 -10.87 10.20 14.83
CA LEU A 64 -10.48 11.55 15.24
C LEU A 64 -10.22 12.51 14.06
N SER A 65 -10.12 11.99 12.83
CA SER A 65 -9.89 12.84 11.65
C SER A 65 -11.18 13.52 11.20
N VAL A 66 -11.16 14.85 11.14
CA VAL A 66 -12.24 15.67 10.55
C VAL A 66 -12.00 16.03 9.08
N ALA A 67 -10.80 15.75 8.56
CA ALA A 67 -10.46 16.01 7.17
C ALA A 67 -11.17 15.01 6.23
N PRO A 68 -11.59 15.45 5.03
CA PRO A 68 -12.13 14.54 4.02
C PRO A 68 -11.12 13.43 3.67
N PRO A 69 -11.57 12.18 3.50
CA PRO A 69 -10.68 11.08 3.17
C PRO A 69 -10.06 11.27 1.78
N VAL A 70 -8.73 11.20 1.71
CA VAL A 70 -8.00 11.29 0.44
C VAL A 70 -7.83 9.89 -0.15
N PRO A 71 -8.35 9.60 -1.35
CA PRO A 71 -8.26 8.28 -1.95
C PRO A 71 -6.84 7.97 -2.43
N VAL A 72 -6.41 6.72 -2.26
CA VAL A 72 -5.22 6.20 -2.95
C VAL A 72 -5.62 5.85 -4.39
N THR A 73 -5.04 6.55 -5.37
CA THR A 73 -5.33 6.35 -6.79
C THR A 73 -4.31 5.40 -7.45
N PRO A 74 -4.64 4.77 -8.59
CA PRO A 74 -3.68 3.98 -9.36
C PRO A 74 -2.40 4.78 -9.71
N GLY A 75 -2.53 6.08 -9.99
CA GLY A 75 -1.38 6.96 -10.25
C GLY A 75 -0.42 7.04 -9.05
N VAL A 76 -0.95 7.27 -7.84
CA VAL A 76 -0.15 7.27 -6.60
C VAL A 76 0.55 5.93 -6.38
N VAL A 77 -0.16 4.83 -6.62
CA VAL A 77 0.39 3.47 -6.49
C VAL A 77 1.52 3.24 -7.49
N SER A 78 1.34 3.64 -8.75
CA SER A 78 2.37 3.49 -9.79
C SER A 78 3.66 4.25 -9.47
N THR A 79 3.55 5.46 -8.91
CA THR A 79 4.70 6.26 -8.49
C THR A 79 5.39 5.64 -7.29
N ALA A 80 4.63 5.16 -6.30
CA ALA A 80 5.18 4.49 -5.13
C ALA A 80 5.94 3.21 -5.49
N ILE A 81 5.41 2.41 -6.44
CA ILE A 81 6.08 1.21 -6.96
C ILE A 81 7.41 1.58 -7.59
N ARG A 82 7.43 2.55 -8.52
CA ARG A 82 8.67 2.97 -9.19
C ARG A 82 9.71 3.50 -8.20
N ASN A 83 9.29 4.31 -7.23
CA ASN A 83 10.18 4.81 -6.18
C ASN A 83 10.74 3.68 -5.31
N ALA A 84 9.90 2.72 -4.92
CA ALA A 84 10.33 1.58 -4.10
C ALA A 84 11.33 0.68 -4.86
N LEU A 85 11.09 0.42 -6.14
CA LEU A 85 12.02 -0.32 -6.99
C LEU A 85 13.38 0.39 -7.07
N ALA A 86 13.38 1.72 -7.26
CA ALA A 86 14.60 2.52 -7.23
C ALA A 86 15.31 2.52 -5.86
N GLN A 87 14.57 2.27 -4.78
CA GLN A 87 15.10 2.15 -3.41
C GLN A 87 15.52 0.71 -3.04
N GLY A 88 15.46 -0.25 -3.98
CA GLY A 88 15.91 -1.62 -3.76
C GLY A 88 14.83 -2.59 -3.26
N TRP A 89 13.55 -2.22 -3.33
CA TRP A 89 12.47 -3.19 -3.13
C TRP A 89 12.52 -4.27 -4.22
N SER A 90 12.59 -5.55 -3.81
CA SER A 90 12.63 -6.70 -4.72
C SER A 90 11.32 -7.49 -4.67
N PRO A 91 10.34 -7.20 -5.52
CA PRO A 91 8.99 -7.78 -5.42
C PRO A 91 8.95 -9.30 -5.66
N ALA A 92 9.90 -9.85 -6.42
CA ALA A 92 9.99 -11.28 -6.72
C ALA A 92 10.73 -12.08 -5.64
N SER A 93 11.54 -11.43 -4.80
CA SER A 93 12.27 -12.12 -3.73
C SER A 93 11.35 -12.38 -2.54
N PRO A 94 11.43 -13.54 -1.87
CA PRO A 94 10.77 -13.71 -0.57
C PRO A 94 11.46 -12.81 0.47
N GLY A 95 10.69 -12.27 1.42
CA GLY A 95 11.26 -11.43 2.46
C GLY A 95 10.23 -10.78 3.39
N SER A 96 10.74 -10.06 4.39
CA SER A 96 9.94 -9.16 5.22
C SER A 96 9.39 -8.00 4.39
N ALA A 97 8.34 -7.36 4.88
CA ALA A 97 7.74 -6.23 4.18
C ALA A 97 8.74 -5.09 4.01
N HIS A 98 8.83 -4.53 2.81
CA HIS A 98 9.59 -3.32 2.54
C HIS A 98 8.72 -2.10 2.86
N HIS A 99 9.18 -1.23 3.74
CA HIS A 99 8.42 -0.05 4.16
C HIS A 99 8.95 1.21 3.50
N THR A 100 8.06 2.01 2.91
CA THR A 100 8.40 3.33 2.36
C THR A 100 7.31 4.36 2.68
N LYS A 101 7.62 5.64 2.44
CA LYS A 101 6.71 6.77 2.64
C LYS A 101 6.54 7.51 1.31
N LEU A 102 5.32 8.00 1.05
CA LEU A 102 5.00 8.86 -0.10
C LEU A 102 5.42 10.31 0.11
#